data_AF-A0A1B8H9Z6-F1
#
_entry.id   AF-A0A1B8H9Z6-F1
#
_cell.length_a   1.000
_cell.length_b   1.000
_cell.length_c   1.000
_cell.angle_alpha   90.00
_cell.angle_beta   90.00
_cell.angle_gamma   90.00
#
_symmetry.space_group_name_H-M   'P 1'
#
loop_
_entity.id
_entity.type
_entity.pdbx_description
1 polymer ?
#
loop_
_entity_poly.entity_id
_entity_poly.type
_entity_poly.pdbx_seq_one_letter_code
_entity_poly.pdbx_strand_id
1 'polypeptide(L)'
;MIREYKTLESLLASLSALEQNEWIYTNIKKWNNNPESAVFYYIPWDYLQELDDEDIYLDNEDLEMPKSLESKSLRGWMVVCDLALFYQKQQEHEKTLQWVIAEINYYREYDAYRCLM
;
A
#
# COMPACT_ATOMS: atom_id res chain seq x y z
N MET A 1 8.20 -13.04 4.23
CA MET A 1 7.83 -12.42 5.52
C MET A 1 7.18 -11.06 5.27
N ILE A 2 6.09 -10.77 5.99
CA ILE A 2 5.35 -9.49 5.94
C ILE A 2 6.27 -8.33 6.34
N ARG A 3 6.15 -7.19 5.64
CA ARG A 3 6.81 -5.93 6.04
C ARG A 3 5.76 -4.92 6.49
N GLU A 4 6.01 -4.28 7.64
CA GLU A 4 5.16 -3.22 8.21
C GLU A 4 5.87 -1.86 8.09
N TYR A 5 5.15 -0.87 7.58
CA TYR A 5 5.61 0.51 7.47
C TYR A 5 4.69 1.42 8.28
N LYS A 6 5.25 2.07 9.31
CA LYS A 6 4.47 2.92 10.24
C LYS A 6 4.16 4.31 9.70
N THR A 7 4.80 4.70 8.59
CA THR A 7 4.61 5.99 7.93
C THR A 7 4.67 5.82 6.42
N LEU A 8 4.00 6.73 5.69
CA LEU A 8 4.06 6.75 4.23
C LEU A 8 5.50 6.96 3.73
N GLU A 9 6.26 7.87 4.34
CA GLU A 9 7.67 8.11 3.97
C GLU A 9 8.52 6.84 4.05
N SER A 10 8.36 6.06 5.13
CA SER A 10 9.09 4.80 5.27
C SER A 10 8.71 3.76 4.21
N LEU A 11 7.45 3.74 3.79
CA LEU A 11 7.00 2.90 2.68
C LEU A 11 7.63 3.38 1.36
N LEU A 12 7.50 4.67 1.03
CA LEU A 12 7.98 5.23 -0.23
C LEU A 12 9.49 5.01 -0.43
N ALA A 13 10.27 5.22 0.63
CA ALA A 13 11.72 4.98 0.61
C ALA A 13 12.10 3.51 0.37
N SER A 14 11.20 2.56 0.66
CA SER A 14 11.43 1.12 0.53
C SER A 14 10.98 0.51 -0.80
N LEU A 15 10.23 1.25 -1.63
CA LEU A 15 9.56 0.72 -2.83
C LEU A 15 10.49 0.05 -3.84
N SER A 16 11.74 0.52 -3.94
CA SER A 16 12.76 -0.07 -4.84
C SER A 16 13.18 -1.49 -4.44
N ALA A 17 12.89 -1.91 -3.21
CA ALA A 17 13.20 -3.22 -2.66
C ALA A 17 11.97 -4.15 -2.56
N LEU A 18 10.86 -3.78 -3.21
CA LEU A 18 9.60 -4.53 -3.25
C LEU A 18 9.27 -4.94 -4.69
N GLU A 19 8.51 -6.03 -4.82
CA GLU A 19 8.01 -6.49 -6.11
C GLU A 19 6.99 -5.51 -6.69
N GLN A 20 7.23 -5.08 -7.93
CA GLN A 20 6.55 -3.91 -8.52
C GLN A 20 5.07 -4.13 -8.78
N ASN A 21 4.65 -5.38 -9.03
CA ASN A 21 3.26 -5.71 -9.34
C ASN A 21 2.45 -6.17 -8.12
N GLU A 22 3.04 -6.16 -6.93
CA GLU A 22 2.36 -6.57 -5.71
C GLU A 22 1.61 -5.41 -5.05
N TRP A 23 0.63 -5.77 -4.22
CA TRP A 23 -0.21 -4.82 -3.52
C TRP A 23 0.40 -4.41 -2.17
N ILE A 24 0.23 -3.14 -1.87
CA ILE A 24 0.31 -2.61 -0.52
C ILE A 24 -1.08 -2.62 0.09
N TYR A 25 -1.16 -2.99 1.35
CA TYR A 25 -2.40 -3.09 2.11
C TYR A 25 -2.42 -2.04 3.23
N THR A 26 -3.58 -1.43 3.46
CA THR A 26 -3.78 -0.54 4.60
C THR A 26 -5.23 -0.58 5.07
N ASN A 27 -5.48 -0.01 6.24
CA ASN A 27 -6.84 0.25 6.69
C ASN A 27 -7.37 1.49 5.96
N ILE A 28 -8.26 1.28 4.98
CA ILE A 28 -8.80 2.36 4.13
C ILE A 28 -9.54 3.43 4.94
N LYS A 29 -10.24 3.06 6.01
CA LYS A 29 -10.92 4.04 6.88
C LYS A 29 -9.90 4.93 7.58
N LYS A 30 -8.78 4.35 8.01
CA LYS A 30 -7.68 5.10 8.62
C LYS A 30 -7.01 6.03 7.62
N TRP A 31 -6.72 5.54 6.41
CA TRP A 31 -6.19 6.35 5.31
C TRP A 31 -7.11 7.54 5.00
N ASN A 32 -8.40 7.31 4.77
CA ASN A 32 -9.34 8.37 4.40
C ASN A 32 -9.50 9.45 5.49
N ASN A 33 -9.41 9.07 6.77
CA ASN A 33 -9.56 10.01 7.89
C ASN A 33 -8.27 10.73 8.28
N ASN A 34 -7.14 10.03 8.29
CA ASN A 34 -5.84 10.58 8.66
C ASN A 34 -4.70 9.78 8.00
N PRO A 35 -4.36 10.09 6.73
CA PRO A 35 -3.33 9.41 5.95
C PRO A 35 -1.96 9.36 6.65
N GLU A 36 -1.60 10.42 7.38
CA GLU A 36 -0.29 10.54 8.04
C GLU A 36 -0.09 9.50 9.16
N SER A 37 -1.20 8.98 9.71
CA SER A 37 -1.20 7.99 10.78
C SER A 37 -1.54 6.58 10.31
N ALA A 38 -1.66 6.37 9.00
CA ALA A 38 -1.92 5.07 8.42
C ALA A 38 -0.67 4.18 8.49
N VAL A 39 -0.89 2.88 8.72
CA VAL A 39 0.15 1.86 8.71
C VAL A 39 -0.05 1.01 7.46
N PHE A 40 1.05 0.69 6.78
CA PHE A 40 1.03 -0.02 5.52
C PHE A 40 1.70 -1.38 5.67
N TYR A 41 1.16 -2.37 4.97
CA TYR A 41 1.64 -3.74 5.00
C TYR A 41 1.94 -4.19 3.58
N TYR A 42 3.12 -4.75 3.40
CA TYR A 42 3.49 -5.47 2.21
C TYR A 42 3.51 -6.95 2.55
N ILE A 43 2.71 -7.73 1.83
CA ILE A 43 2.52 -9.16 2.06
C ILE A 43 2.93 -9.85 0.75
N PRO A 44 4.14 -10.43 0.69
CA PRO A 44 4.60 -11.11 -0.52
C PRO A 44 3.68 -12.28 -0.87
N TRP A 45 3.39 -12.48 -2.16
CA TRP A 45 2.61 -13.63 -2.62
C TRP A 45 3.27 -14.96 -2.21
N ASP A 46 4.58 -15.07 -2.42
CA ASP A 46 5.34 -16.27 -2.05
C ASP A 46 5.22 -16.61 -0.56
N TYR A 47 5.11 -15.59 0.30
CA TYR A 47 4.89 -15.80 1.72
C TYR A 47 3.50 -16.37 2.03
N LEU A 48 2.46 -15.96 1.31
CA LEU A 48 1.11 -16.52 1.47
C LEU A 48 1.08 -18.00 1.08
N GLN A 49 1.79 -18.37 0.02
CA GLN A 49 1.87 -19.76 -0.46
C GLN A 49 2.60 -20.72 0.50
N GLU A 50 3.39 -20.17 1.44
CA GLU A 50 4.10 -20.94 2.46
C GLU A 50 3.28 -21.13 3.75
N LEU A 51 2.14 -20.44 3.89
CA LEU A 51 1.29 -20.56 5.08
C LEU A 51 0.41 -21.81 5.04
N ASP A 52 0.18 -22.39 6.21
CA ASP A 52 -0.83 -23.44 6.37
C ASP A 52 -2.24 -22.83 6.29
N ASP A 53 -3.21 -23.61 5.79
CA ASP A 53 -4.61 -23.17 5.64
C ASP A 53 -5.22 -22.61 6.94
N GLU A 54 -4.78 -23.08 8.11
CA GLU A 54 -5.27 -22.61 9.41
C GLU A 54 -4.79 -21.21 9.81
N ASP A 55 -3.71 -20.74 9.16
CA ASP A 55 -3.08 -19.43 9.31
C ASP A 55 -3.48 -18.44 8.23
N ILE A 56 -4.39 -18.83 7.33
CA ILE A 56 -4.99 -17.98 6.31
C ILE A 56 -6.44 -17.65 6.69
N TYR A 57 -6.87 -16.42 6.38
CA TYR A 57 -8.28 -16.04 6.37
C TYR A 57 -8.62 -15.40 5.03
N LEU A 58 -9.89 -15.46 4.63
CA LEU A 58 -10.39 -14.71 3.48
C LEU A 58 -10.89 -13.35 3.96
N ASP A 59 -10.41 -12.29 3.32
CA ASP A 59 -10.91 -10.95 3.60
C ASP A 59 -12.28 -10.69 2.93
N ASN A 60 -12.74 -9.44 2.95
CA ASN A 60 -14.07 -9.11 2.39
C ASN A 60 -14.11 -9.13 0.85
N GLU A 61 -12.98 -9.35 0.19
CA GLU A 61 -12.82 -9.44 -1.26
C GLU A 61 -12.49 -10.87 -1.69
N ASP A 62 -12.70 -11.85 -0.79
CA ASP A 62 -12.35 -13.27 -0.95
C ASP A 62 -10.86 -13.49 -1.25
N LEU A 63 -9.99 -12.57 -0.81
CA LEU A 63 -8.55 -12.69 -0.97
C LEU A 63 -7.91 -13.34 0.27
N GLU A 64 -6.97 -14.26 0.02
CA GLU A 64 -6.18 -14.92 1.05
C GLU A 64 -5.26 -13.93 1.76
N MET A 65 -5.37 -13.89 3.08
CA MET A 65 -4.61 -12.98 3.93
C MET A 65 -4.10 -13.72 5.17
N PRO A 66 -2.95 -13.30 5.76
CA PRO A 66 -2.41 -13.94 6.95
C PRO A 66 -3.28 -13.64 8.16
N LYS A 67 -3.74 -14.66 8.89
CA LYS A 67 -4.61 -14.54 10.07
C LYS A 67 -4.08 -13.62 11.16
N SER A 68 -2.76 -13.49 11.28
CA SER A 68 -2.11 -12.50 12.15
C SER A 68 -2.55 -11.04 11.90
N LEU A 69 -3.07 -10.74 10.71
CA LEU A 69 -3.48 -9.41 10.27
C LEU A 69 -5.00 -9.20 10.26
N GLU A 70 -5.81 -10.22 10.59
CA GLU A 70 -7.28 -10.16 10.55
C GLU A 70 -7.83 -8.96 11.36
N SER A 71 -7.27 -8.74 12.56
CA SER A 71 -7.64 -7.62 13.44
C SER A 71 -7.35 -6.22 12.89
N LYS A 72 -6.58 -6.09 11.80
CA LYS A 72 -6.13 -4.80 11.24
C LYS A 72 -7.10 -4.21 10.23
N SER A 73 -8.11 -4.98 9.78
CA SER A 73 -9.09 -4.56 8.75
C SER A 73 -8.41 -4.01 7.49
N LEU A 74 -7.41 -4.75 6.99
CA LEU A 74 -6.67 -4.38 5.78
C LEU A 74 -7.52 -4.57 4.53
N ARG A 75 -7.20 -3.80 3.49
CA ARG A 75 -7.66 -3.99 2.11
C ARG A 75 -6.56 -3.61 1.14
N GLY A 76 -6.63 -4.12 -0.09
CA GLY A 76 -5.79 -3.68 -1.19
C GLY A 76 -5.85 -2.16 -1.34
N TRP A 77 -4.70 -1.50 -1.18
CA TRP A 77 -4.60 -0.06 -1.20
C TRP A 77 -4.07 0.46 -2.53
N MET A 78 -2.89 0.01 -2.92
CA MET A 78 -2.21 0.45 -4.13
C MET A 78 -1.17 -0.58 -4.58
N VAL A 79 -0.89 -0.63 -5.88
CA VAL A 79 0.21 -1.45 -6.43
C VAL A 79 1.55 -0.70 -6.23
N VAL A 80 2.62 -1.46 -5.99
CA VAL A 80 3.96 -0.90 -5.72
C VAL A 80 4.45 0.01 -6.86
N CYS A 81 4.26 -0.37 -8.12
CA CYS A 81 4.71 0.42 -9.26
C CYS A 81 4.05 1.80 -9.36
N ASP A 82 2.76 1.89 -9.03
CA ASP A 82 2.01 3.15 -9.04
C ASP A 82 2.51 4.09 -7.92
N LEU A 83 2.79 3.53 -6.74
CA LEU A 83 3.43 4.29 -5.65
C LEU A 83 4.85 4.74 -6.02
N ALA A 84 5.60 3.89 -6.72
CA ALA A 84 6.95 4.20 -7.16
C ALA A 84 6.96 5.36 -8.16
N LEU A 85 5.97 5.42 -9.06
CA LEU A 85 5.76 6.56 -9.96
C LEU A 85 5.52 7.85 -9.17
N PHE A 86 4.62 7.85 -8.18
CA PHE A 86 4.37 9.05 -7.36
C PHE A 86 5.61 9.48 -6.59
N TYR A 87 6.36 8.54 -6.04
CA TYR A 87 7.60 8.84 -5.32
C TYR A 87 8.66 9.41 -6.26
N GLN A 88 8.84 8.84 -7.45
CA GLN A 88 9.75 9.38 -8.45
C GLN A 88 9.39 10.83 -8.81
N LYS A 89 8.11 11.10 -9.11
CA LYS A 89 7.63 12.46 -9.43
C LYS A 89 7.78 13.42 -8.27
N GLN A 90 7.60 12.94 -7.04
CA GLN A 90 7.85 13.73 -5.85
C GLN A 90 9.31 14.19 -5.79
N GLN A 91 10.27 13.27 -6.01
CA GLN A 91 11.70 13.59 -5.98
C GLN A 91 12.11 14.49 -7.15
N GLU A 92 11.68 14.20 -8.37
CA GLU A 92 12.01 14.97 -9.59
C GLU A 92 11.57 16.44 -9.51
N HIS A 93 10.49 16.72 -8.80
CA HIS A 93 9.88 18.06 -8.72
C HIS A 93 9.90 18.65 -7.31
N GLU A 94 10.70 18.07 -6.40
CA GLU A 94 10.86 18.50 -5.00
C GLU A 94 9.50 18.73 -4.29
N LYS A 95 8.55 17.81 -4.48
CA LYS A 95 7.20 17.91 -3.91
C LYS A 95 7.16 17.43 -2.46
N THR A 96 6.15 17.91 -1.74
CA THR A 96 5.89 17.51 -0.36
C THR A 96 5.19 16.15 -0.30
N LEU A 97 5.23 15.50 0.87
CA LEU A 97 4.46 14.28 1.12
C LEU A 97 2.95 14.51 0.95
N GLN A 98 2.46 15.71 1.30
CA GLN A 98 1.06 16.09 1.11
C GLN A 98 0.65 16.10 -0.37
N TRP A 99 1.57 16.46 -1.27
CA TRP A 99 1.32 16.32 -2.71
C TRP A 99 1.15 14.85 -3.11
N VAL A 100 1.97 13.94 -2.59
CA VAL A 100 1.84 12.49 -2.86
C VAL A 100 0.50 11.95 -2.38
N ILE A 101 0.07 12.32 -1.17
CA ILE A 101 -1.26 11.95 -0.64
C ILE A 101 -2.37 12.42 -1.59
N ALA A 102 -2.27 13.64 -2.11
CA ALA A 102 -3.25 14.18 -3.05
C ALA A 102 -3.26 13.43 -4.39
N GLU A 103 -2.10 13.04 -4.93
CA GLU A 103 -2.02 12.23 -6.15
C GLU A 103 -2.57 10.83 -5.96
N ILE A 104 -2.26 10.18 -4.83
CA ILE A 104 -2.81 8.87 -4.48
C ILE A 104 -4.34 8.94 -4.39
N ASN A 105 -4.88 9.95 -3.71
CA ASN A 105 -6.33 10.10 -3.59
C ASN A 105 -6.99 10.38 -4.94
N TYR A 106 -6.37 11.22 -5.78
CA TYR A 106 -6.85 11.47 -7.14
C TYR A 106 -6.86 10.19 -7.97
N TYR A 107 -5.77 9.42 -7.96
CA TYR A 107 -5.68 8.15 -8.67
C TYR A 107 -6.75 7.16 -8.19
N ARG A 108 -6.94 7.01 -6.87
CA ARG A 108 -7.95 6.12 -6.29
C ARG A 108 -9.39 6.52 -6.62
N GLU A 109 -9.65 7.80 -6.89
CA GLU A 109 -10.99 8.31 -7.23
C GLU A 109 -11.28 8.23 -8.73
N TYR A 110 -10.27 8.51 -9.57
CA TYR A 110 -10.44 8.71 -11.01
C TYR A 110 -9.74 7.66 -11.90
N ASP A 111 -8.98 6.73 -11.31
CA ASP A 111 -8.13 5.77 -12.01
C ASP A 111 -7.23 6.45 -13.07
N ALA A 112 -6.65 7.60 -12.68
CA ALA A 112 -5.89 8.45 -13.59
C ALA A 112 -4.70 9.13 -12.90
N TYR A 113 -3.61 9.29 -13.65
CA TYR A 113 -2.37 9.91 -13.18
C TYR A 113 -2.33 11.40 -13.49
N ARG A 114 -2.69 12.25 -12.52
CA ARG A 114 -2.61 13.71 -12.69
C ARG A 114 -1.19 14.22 -12.79
N CYS A 115 -0.24 13.58 -12.11
CA CYS A 115 1.17 13.88 -12.20
C CYS A 115 1.82 13.64 -13.59
N LEU A 116 1.10 13.02 -14.54
CA LEU A 116 1.54 12.80 -15.91
C LEU A 116 0.88 13.74 -16.93
N MET A 117 -0.03 14.61 -16.48
CA MET A 117 -0.75 15.57 -17.33
C MET A 117 -0.03 16.91 -17.44
#